data_AF-A0A7V9A9Q6-F1
#
_entry.id   AF-A0A7V9A9Q6-F1
#
_cell.length_a   1.000
_cell.length_b   1.000
_cell.length_c   1.000
_cell.angle_alpha   90.00
_cell.angle_beta   90.00
_cell.angle_gamma   90.00
#
_symmetry.space_group_name_H-M   'P 1'
#
loop_
_entity.id
_entity.type
_entity.pdbx_description
1 polymer ?
#
loop_
_entity_poly.entity_id
_entity_poly.type
_entity_poly.pdbx_seq_one_letter_code
_entity_poly.pdbx_strand_id
1 'polypeptide(L)'
;MTLRVHYHWFVLVVLVFSGCGVSGESPVRVVPPAPDAKETLQQIGSTGNLKAMKSQLYQEIDGMREAMPEKAAELMADFQKLVAEKDTARVKTMAQEMADKL
;
A
#
# COMPACT_ATOMS: atom_id res chain seq x y z
N MET A 1 46.29 -23.99 18.16
CA MET A 1 46.11 -23.64 16.73
C MET A 1 45.84 -24.93 15.97
N THR A 2 44.81 -25.17 15.17
CA THR A 2 43.53 -24.54 14.86
C THR A 2 42.78 -25.62 14.05
N LEU A 3 41.48 -25.77 14.26
CA LEU A 3 40.53 -26.72 13.64
C LEU A 3 40.86 -27.16 12.20
N ARG A 4 40.96 -28.47 11.94
CA ARG A 4 40.95 -29.02 10.57
C ARG A 4 40.49 -30.48 10.44
N VAL A 5 39.49 -30.90 11.24
CA VAL A 5 38.93 -32.27 11.17
C VAL A 5 37.39 -32.31 11.23
N HIS A 6 36.71 -31.25 10.77
CA HIS A 6 35.24 -31.22 10.67
C HIS A 6 34.72 -30.70 9.32
N TYR A 7 35.57 -30.61 8.30
CA TYR A 7 35.17 -30.12 6.97
C TYR A 7 34.76 -31.22 5.99
N HIS A 8 34.89 -32.50 6.36
CA HIS A 8 34.57 -33.62 5.46
C HIS A 8 33.14 -34.17 5.59
N TRP A 9 32.36 -33.71 6.58
CA TRP A 9 30.94 -34.07 6.69
C TRP A 9 30.03 -33.12 5.90
N PHE A 10 30.49 -31.88 5.65
CA PHE A 10 29.63 -30.83 5.11
C PHE A 10 29.53 -30.81 3.57
N VAL A 11 30.41 -31.52 2.86
CA VAL A 11 30.48 -31.47 1.39
C VAL A 11 29.60 -32.54 0.71
N LEU A 12 29.08 -33.52 1.45
CA LEU A 12 28.26 -34.62 0.89
C LEU A 12 26.74 -34.31 0.85
N VAL A 13 26.30 -33.18 1.41
CA VAL A 13 24.87 -32.76 1.40
C VAL A 13 24.51 -31.89 0.18
N VAL A 14 25.50 -31.45 -0.60
CA VAL A 14 25.29 -30.53 -1.74
C VAL A 14 24.88 -31.25 -3.03
N LEU A 15 24.82 -32.59 -3.05
CA LEU A 15 24.47 -33.39 -4.22
C LEU A 15 23.00 -33.88 -4.25
N VAL A 16 22.10 -33.18 -3.54
CA VAL A 16 20.65 -33.27 -3.76
C VAL A 16 20.19 -32.08 -4.63
N PHE A 17 20.90 -31.86 -5.74
CA PHE A 17 20.55 -30.88 -6.77
C PHE A 17 20.25 -31.59 -8.09
N SER A 18 19.46 -32.66 -8.01
CA SER A 18 18.98 -33.40 -9.18
C SER A 18 17.57 -33.91 -8.92
N GLY A 19 16.60 -33.01 -9.06
CA GLY A 19 15.21 -33.40 -9.25
C GLY A 19 14.19 -32.60 -8.46
N CYS A 20 13.35 -31.90 -9.23
CA CYS A 20 12.01 -31.47 -8.89
C CYS A 20 11.86 -30.14 -8.12
N GLY A 21 11.65 -29.11 -8.94
CA GLY A 21 10.73 -27.99 -8.71
C GLY A 21 10.32 -27.69 -7.28
N VAL A 22 10.86 -26.61 -6.75
CA VAL A 22 10.07 -25.69 -5.95
C VAL A 22 10.52 -24.30 -6.35
N SER A 23 9.56 -23.54 -6.86
CA SER A 23 9.68 -22.16 -7.22
C SER A 23 10.48 -21.42 -6.16
N GLY A 24 11.59 -20.82 -6.58
CA GLY A 24 12.25 -19.80 -5.80
C GLY A 24 11.31 -18.60 -5.71
N GLU A 25 10.34 -18.68 -4.81
CA GLU A 25 9.75 -17.51 -4.18
C GLU A 25 10.88 -16.84 -3.41
N SER A 26 11.66 -16.03 -4.15
CA SER A 26 12.15 -14.77 -3.60
C SER A 26 11.02 -14.24 -2.73
N PRO A 27 11.26 -13.84 -1.45
CA PRO A 27 10.22 -13.15 -0.72
C PRO A 27 9.89 -11.95 -1.59
N VAL A 28 8.78 -12.03 -2.32
CA VAL A 28 8.18 -10.90 -2.99
C VAL A 28 7.93 -10.01 -1.79
N ARG A 29 8.82 -9.05 -1.61
CA ARG A 29 8.58 -7.94 -0.71
C ARG A 29 7.27 -7.43 -1.24
N VAL A 30 6.19 -7.77 -0.52
CA VAL A 30 4.86 -7.27 -0.81
C VAL A 30 5.03 -5.80 -0.52
N VAL A 31 5.49 -5.06 -1.52
CA VAL A 31 5.38 -3.62 -1.54
C VAL A 31 3.87 -3.47 -1.47
N PRO A 32 3.31 -2.99 -0.34
CA PRO A 32 1.89 -2.72 -0.31
C PRO A 32 1.60 -1.90 -1.57
N PRO A 33 0.54 -2.23 -2.31
CA PRO A 33 0.19 -1.45 -3.50
C PRO A 33 0.27 0.03 -3.12
N ALA A 34 0.88 0.82 -3.99
CA ALA A 34 1.13 2.22 -3.72
C ALA A 34 -0.16 2.82 -3.14
N PRO A 35 -0.09 3.55 -2.01
CA PRO A 35 -1.27 4.11 -1.36
C PRO A 35 -2.14 4.84 -2.39
N ASP A 36 -3.28 4.24 -2.74
CA ASP A 36 -4.10 4.68 -3.86
C ASP A 36 -5.26 5.48 -3.31
N ALA A 37 -5.05 6.81 -3.26
CA ALA A 37 -6.05 7.75 -2.79
C ALA A 37 -7.40 7.56 -3.51
N LYS A 38 -7.40 7.12 -4.77
CA LYS A 38 -8.61 6.88 -5.55
C LYS A 38 -9.37 5.66 -5.04
N GLU A 39 -8.72 4.54 -4.78
CA GLU A 39 -9.37 3.37 -4.16
C GLU A 39 -9.98 3.73 -2.80
N THR A 40 -9.24 4.43 -1.93
CA THR A 40 -9.75 4.80 -0.61
C THR A 40 -10.94 5.75 -0.72
N LEU A 41 -10.90 6.72 -1.65
CA LEU A 41 -12.02 7.61 -1.95
C LEU A 41 -13.23 6.85 -2.50
N GLN A 42 -13.05 5.86 -3.37
CA GLN A 42 -14.14 5.00 -3.85
C GLN A 42 -14.76 4.16 -2.74
N GLN A 43 -13.93 3.64 -1.82
CA GLN A 43 -14.42 2.91 -0.65
C GLN A 43 -15.20 3.84 0.30
N ILE A 44 -14.73 5.08 0.52
CA ILE A 44 -15.49 6.09 1.27
C ILE A 44 -16.78 6.45 0.54
N GLY A 45 -16.75 6.60 -0.78
CA GLY A 45 -17.92 6.85 -1.64
C GLY A 45 -18.97 5.75 -1.55
N SER A 46 -18.54 4.51 -1.43
CA SER A 46 -19.43 3.35 -1.36
C SER A 46 -19.98 3.15 0.05
N THR A 47 -19.10 3.16 1.06
CA THR A 47 -19.44 2.82 2.45
C THR A 47 -19.92 4.00 3.26
N GLY A 48 -19.49 5.22 2.94
CA GLY A 48 -19.66 6.42 3.76
C GLY A 48 -18.77 6.44 5.01
N ASN A 49 -17.86 5.47 5.15
CA ASN A 49 -17.04 5.30 6.35
C ASN A 49 -15.76 6.13 6.29
N LEU A 50 -15.93 7.45 6.25
CA LEU A 50 -14.79 8.38 6.27
C LEU A 50 -13.95 8.23 7.55
N LYS A 51 -14.57 7.95 8.70
CA LYS A 51 -13.86 7.92 9.99
C LYS A 51 -12.76 6.85 10.04
N ALA A 52 -13.03 5.67 9.49
CA ALA A 52 -12.05 4.58 9.45
C ALA A 52 -10.92 4.85 8.44
N MET A 53 -11.24 5.52 7.32
CA MET A 53 -10.34 5.69 6.19
C MET A 53 -9.65 7.06 6.14
N LYS A 54 -10.03 7.99 7.02
CA LYS A 54 -9.49 9.35 7.10
C LYS A 54 -7.96 9.38 7.18
N SER A 55 -7.39 8.61 8.12
CA SER A 55 -5.94 8.61 8.34
C SER A 55 -5.19 7.99 7.18
N GLN A 56 -5.76 6.96 6.56
CA GLN A 56 -5.21 6.34 5.36
C GLN A 56 -5.21 7.37 4.23
N LEU A 57 -6.38 7.89 3.83
CA LEU A 57 -6.52 8.86 2.75
C LEU A 57 -5.60 10.09 2.91
N TYR A 58 -5.40 10.57 4.14
CA TYR A 58 -4.45 11.65 4.40
C TYR A 58 -3.01 11.27 4.02
N GLN A 59 -2.54 10.08 4.41
CA GLN A 59 -1.20 9.59 4.07
C GLN A 59 -1.04 9.39 2.57
N GLU A 60 -2.08 8.91 1.89
CA GLU A 60 -2.03 8.69 0.43
C GLU A 60 -1.93 10.03 -0.31
N ILE A 61 -2.73 11.03 0.07
CA ILE A 61 -2.66 12.36 -0.53
C ILE A 61 -1.34 13.07 -0.18
N ASP A 62 -0.82 12.91 1.05
CA ASP A 62 0.47 13.50 1.42
C ASP A 62 1.64 12.84 0.66
N GLY A 63 1.60 11.52 0.47
CA GLY A 63 2.55 10.79 -0.38
C GLY A 63 2.50 11.20 -1.85
N MET A 64 1.32 11.62 -2.34
CA MET A 64 1.18 12.17 -3.69
C MET A 64 1.83 13.54 -3.86
N ARG A 65 2.16 14.29 -2.79
CA ARG A 65 2.76 15.63 -2.91
C ARG A 65 4.12 15.61 -3.60
N GLU A 66 4.86 14.51 -3.48
CA GLU A 66 6.17 14.35 -4.11
C GLU A 66 6.05 14.15 -5.64
N ALA A 67 4.99 13.46 -6.09
CA ALA A 67 4.77 13.17 -7.50
C ALA A 67 3.89 14.23 -8.20
N MET A 68 2.87 14.74 -7.51
CA MET A 68 1.81 15.61 -8.03
C MET A 68 1.40 16.65 -6.98
N PRO A 69 2.24 17.67 -6.70
CA PRO A 69 2.01 18.64 -5.64
C PRO A 69 0.73 19.47 -5.81
N GLU A 70 0.37 19.82 -7.06
CA GLU A 70 -0.85 20.61 -7.33
C GLU A 70 -2.13 19.80 -7.08
N LYS A 71 -2.18 18.55 -7.59
CA LYS A 71 -3.31 17.64 -7.31
C LYS A 71 -3.41 17.31 -5.82
N ALA A 72 -2.29 17.06 -5.15
CA ALA A 72 -2.28 16.75 -3.74
C ALA A 72 -2.76 17.92 -2.87
N ALA A 73 -2.42 19.17 -3.23
CA ALA A 73 -2.93 20.35 -2.55
C ALA A 73 -4.46 20.53 -2.73
N GLU A 74 -4.97 20.33 -3.96
CA GLU A 74 -6.41 20.34 -4.21
C GLU A 74 -7.13 19.24 -3.42
N LEU A 75 -6.62 18.00 -3.49
CA LEU A 75 -7.19 16.88 -2.75
C LEU A 75 -7.14 17.08 -1.23
N MET A 76 -6.09 17.71 -0.69
CA MET A 76 -6.02 18.05 0.73
C MET A 76 -7.07 19.07 1.13
N ALA A 77 -7.36 20.05 0.27
CA ALA A 77 -8.42 21.02 0.51
C ALA A 77 -9.80 20.35 0.48
N ASP A 78 -10.06 19.50 -0.51
CA ASP A 78 -11.34 18.77 -0.62
C ASP A 78 -11.50 17.74 0.51
N PHE A 79 -10.41 17.07 0.92
CA PHE A 79 -10.40 16.17 2.08
C PHE A 79 -10.77 16.90 3.38
N GLN A 80 -10.28 18.12 3.60
CA GLN A 80 -10.68 18.90 4.77
C GLN A 80 -12.17 19.22 4.77
N LYS A 81 -12.76 19.53 3.61
CA LYS A 81 -14.21 19.72 3.47
C LYS A 81 -14.96 18.41 3.73
N LEU A 82 -14.47 17.30 3.18
CA LEU A 82 -15.01 15.96 3.38
C LEU A 82 -15.07 15.57 4.86
N VAL A 83 -13.99 15.86 5.61
CA VAL A 83 -13.87 15.58 7.05
C VAL A 83 -14.74 16.50 7.90
N ALA A 84 -14.99 17.72 7.44
CA ALA A 84 -15.90 18.66 8.08
C ALA A 84 -17.38 18.32 7.81
N GLU A 85 -17.66 17.57 6.74
CA GLU A 85 -19.00 17.13 6.39
C GLU A 85 -19.51 16.08 7.38
N LYS A 86 -20.74 16.28 7.83
CA LYS A 86 -21.43 15.43 8.81
C LYS A 86 -22.48 14.56 8.13
N ASP A 87 -22.96 14.97 6.97
CA ASP A 87 -23.91 14.22 6.18
C ASP A 87 -23.20 13.10 5.41
N THR A 88 -23.51 11.85 5.76
CA THR A 88 -22.92 10.66 5.12
C THR A 88 -23.22 10.59 3.63
N ALA A 89 -24.39 11.05 3.17
CA ALA A 89 -24.70 11.07 1.74
C ALA A 89 -23.81 12.08 1.00
N ARG A 90 -23.58 13.26 1.59
CA ARG A 90 -22.63 14.24 1.01
C ARG A 90 -21.19 13.77 1.06
N VAL A 91 -20.77 13.12 2.14
CA VAL A 91 -19.44 12.46 2.20
C VAL A 91 -19.27 11.47 1.06
N LYS A 92 -20.29 10.65 0.77
CA LYS A 92 -20.21 9.67 -0.32
C LYS A 92 -20.05 10.35 -1.68
N THR A 93 -20.90 11.34 -1.97
CA THR A 93 -20.84 12.08 -3.24
C THR A 93 -19.51 12.79 -3.41
N MET A 94 -19.06 13.55 -2.40
CA MET A 94 -17.80 14.28 -2.46
C MET A 94 -16.61 13.32 -2.60
N ALA A 95 -16.62 12.17 -1.93
CA ALA A 95 -15.56 11.18 -2.07
C ALA A 95 -15.52 10.57 -3.48
N GLN A 96 -16.67 10.32 -4.11
CA GLN A 96 -16.73 9.89 -5.51
C GLN A 96 -16.19 10.98 -6.46
N GLU A 97 -16.64 12.23 -6.29
CA GLU A 97 -16.15 13.35 -7.10
C GLU A 97 -14.62 13.52 -6.98
N MET A 98 -14.06 13.35 -5.78
CA MET A 98 -12.61 13.38 -5.58
C MET A 98 -11.91 12.19 -6.26
N ALA A 99 -12.51 11.00 -6.25
CA ALA A 99 -11.97 9.82 -6.95
C ALA A 99 -11.98 9.98 -8.47
N ASP A 100 -13.00 10.63 -9.04
CA ASP A 100 -13.11 10.90 -10.48
C ASP A 100 -12.06 11.90 -10.99
N LYS A 101 -11.53 12.77 -10.12
CA LYS A 101 -10.47 13.74 -10.45
C LYS A 101 -9.06 13.12 -10.51
N LEU A 102 -8.89 11.94 -9.93
CA LEU A 102 -7.61 11.21 -9.89
C LEU A 102 -7.41 10.36 -11.15
#